data_AF-A0A4Q9LUB5-F1
#
_entry.id   AF-A0A4Q9LUB5-F1
#
_cell.length_a   1.000
_cell.length_b   1.000
_cell.length_c   1.000
_cell.angle_alpha   90.00
_cell.angle_beta   90.00
_cell.angle_gamma   90.00
#
_symmetry.space_group_name_H-M   'P 1'
#
loop_
_entity.id
_entity.type
_entity.pdbx_description
1 polymer ?
#
loop_
_entity_poly.entity_id
_entity_poly.type
_entity_poly.pdbx_seq_one_letter_code
_entity_poly.pdbx_strand_id
1 'polypeptide(L)'
;MKKLITSALPYVNNLPHLGNIVGCVLSADVYTRFCKKRGQKAIHICGTDEYGTATEMTAIEQNLHPKEIVDKNSVIHKNIYDWFEIHFDHFGRTTDDDHVIFTQKIFKEIYRENYFEEKTSEQYFCLKCELFLADRYLLGTCPSCSSERARGDQCDDCGYLVKALELKLPKCSICKEEPVIRKTKHLYLRLDLLKPQIKKFIEEKSESWSDNAKAIANHWINLDLHSRSMTRDLKYRWGVGVPVEGFEDKVLYVWFDAPIGYLTFTKKCLKEEYDSFVDDCVWYQFMGKDNVPFHSIIFPGML
;
A
#
# COMPACT_ATOMS: atom_id res chain seq x y z
N MET A 1 -24.94 -15.40 10.81
CA MET A 1 -23.84 -15.05 9.88
C MET A 1 -23.12 -13.82 10.38
N LYS A 2 -21.84 -13.99 10.76
CA LYS A 2 -20.98 -12.92 11.26
C LYS A 2 -20.56 -12.01 10.08
N LYS A 3 -20.36 -10.73 10.31
CA LYS A 3 -19.91 -9.77 9.28
C LYS A 3 -18.66 -9.03 9.73
N LEU A 4 -17.62 -9.09 8.91
CA LEU A 4 -16.45 -8.24 9.05
C LEU A 4 -16.56 -7.10 8.03
N ILE A 5 -16.80 -5.90 8.52
CA ILE A 5 -16.94 -4.70 7.71
C ILE A 5 -15.65 -3.92 7.82
N THR A 6 -15.04 -3.60 6.68
CA THR A 6 -13.78 -2.84 6.63
C THR A 6 -13.98 -1.60 5.78
N SER A 7 -13.35 -0.51 6.21
CA SER A 7 -13.16 0.68 5.38
C SER A 7 -11.72 0.74 4.93
N ALA A 8 -11.49 1.11 3.66
CA ALA A 8 -10.14 1.32 3.13
C ALA A 8 -9.33 2.21 4.08
N LEU A 9 -8.12 1.77 4.42
CA LEU A 9 -7.25 2.49 5.34
C LEU A 9 -6.89 3.86 4.74
N PRO A 10 -7.31 4.99 5.34
CA PRO A 10 -6.84 6.30 4.91
C PRO A 10 -5.32 6.42 5.05
N TYR A 11 -4.69 6.93 3.99
CA TYR A 11 -3.28 7.28 4.03
C TYR A 11 -3.06 8.50 4.95
N VAL A 12 -2.29 8.30 6.02
CA VAL A 12 -2.21 9.21 7.17
C VAL A 12 -1.58 10.57 6.83
N ASN A 13 -0.81 10.67 5.75
CA ASN A 13 -0.14 11.92 5.40
C ASN A 13 -1.09 12.97 4.83
N ASN A 14 -2.29 12.56 4.36
CA ASN A 14 -3.24 13.43 3.70
C ASN A 14 -4.49 13.63 4.55
N LEU A 15 -4.90 14.88 4.78
CA LEU A 15 -6.19 15.15 5.41
C LEU A 15 -7.33 14.61 4.53
N PRO A 16 -8.28 13.84 5.11
CA PRO A 16 -9.38 13.28 4.35
C PRO A 16 -10.38 14.38 3.97
N HIS A 17 -10.74 14.46 2.69
CA HIS A 17 -11.83 15.30 2.22
C HIS A 17 -13.15 14.51 2.16
N LEU A 18 -14.27 15.19 1.91
CA LEU A 18 -15.62 14.58 1.91
C LEU A 18 -15.74 13.37 0.96
N GLY A 19 -15.09 13.42 -0.20
CA GLY A 19 -15.02 12.27 -1.11
C GLY A 19 -14.40 11.00 -0.50
N ASN A 20 -13.35 11.12 0.32
CA ASN A 20 -12.76 9.98 1.02
C ASN A 20 -13.72 9.43 2.08
N ILE A 21 -14.39 10.33 2.80
CA ILE A 21 -15.34 9.99 3.86
C ILE A 21 -16.52 9.21 3.31
N VAL A 22 -17.21 9.76 2.30
CA VAL A 22 -18.40 9.13 1.71
C VAL A 22 -18.06 7.82 1.00
N GLY A 23 -16.92 7.76 0.30
CA GLY A 23 -16.52 6.58 -0.47
C GLY A 23 -16.04 5.39 0.36
N CYS A 24 -15.69 5.61 1.63
CA CYS A 24 -15.15 4.55 2.49
C CYS A 24 -15.89 4.52 3.84
N VAL A 25 -15.43 5.33 4.80
CA VAL A 25 -15.76 5.21 6.23
C VAL A 25 -17.24 5.49 6.54
N LEU A 26 -17.88 6.47 5.89
CA LEU A 26 -19.29 6.78 6.13
C LEU A 26 -20.21 5.70 5.53
N SER A 27 -19.91 5.21 4.33
CA SER A 27 -20.69 4.14 3.70
C SER A 27 -20.62 2.85 4.53
N ALA A 28 -19.44 2.49 5.03
CA ALA A 28 -19.25 1.33 5.90
C ALA A 28 -19.98 1.49 7.24
N ASP A 29 -19.96 2.67 7.83
CA ASP A 29 -20.63 2.95 9.10
C ASP A 29 -22.16 2.81 8.98
N VAL A 30 -22.76 3.39 7.94
CA VAL A 30 -24.20 3.24 7.66
C VAL A 30 -24.59 1.77 7.55
N TYR A 31 -23.81 0.97 6.80
CA TYR A 31 -24.07 -0.47 6.67
C TYR A 31 -23.89 -1.22 7.99
N THR A 32 -22.85 -0.89 8.76
CA THR A 32 -22.60 -1.48 10.08
C THR A 32 -23.76 -1.23 11.03
N ARG A 33 -24.25 0.02 11.11
CA ARG A 33 -25.39 0.40 11.94
C ARG A 33 -26.65 -0.35 11.52
N PHE A 34 -26.90 -0.46 10.22
CA PHE A 34 -28.01 -1.25 9.69
C PHE A 34 -27.91 -2.72 10.14
N CYS A 35 -26.76 -3.36 9.97
CA CYS A 35 -26.54 -4.75 10.39
C CYS A 35 -26.76 -4.94 11.89
N LYS A 36 -26.17 -4.07 12.72
CA LYS A 36 -26.34 -4.12 14.19
C LYS A 36 -27.80 -3.93 14.59
N LYS A 37 -28.53 -2.97 13.99
CA LYS A 37 -29.97 -2.77 14.23
C LYS A 37 -30.83 -3.96 13.80
N ARG A 38 -30.39 -4.75 12.83
CA ARG A 38 -31.04 -6.00 12.40
C ARG A 38 -30.67 -7.21 13.28
N GLY A 39 -29.96 -7.01 14.39
CA GLY A 39 -29.54 -8.07 15.31
C GLY A 39 -28.40 -8.94 14.77
N GLN A 40 -27.67 -8.48 13.75
CA GLN A 40 -26.59 -9.25 13.13
C GLN A 40 -25.27 -8.95 13.85
N LYS A 41 -24.45 -9.98 14.11
CA LYS A 41 -23.09 -9.81 14.65
C LYS A 41 -22.20 -9.21 13.56
N ALA A 42 -21.92 -7.91 13.66
CA ALA A 42 -21.12 -7.15 12.71
C ALA A 42 -20.06 -6.33 13.45
N ILE A 43 -18.83 -6.36 12.96
CA ILE A 43 -17.73 -5.51 13.45
C ILE A 43 -17.22 -4.61 12.33
N HIS A 44 -16.91 -3.36 12.65
CA HIS A 44 -16.39 -2.36 11.73
C HIS A 44 -14.95 -2.01 12.08
N ILE A 45 -14.03 -2.34 11.17
CA ILE A 45 -12.59 -2.23 11.36
C ILE A 45 -12.02 -1.22 10.36
N CYS A 46 -11.20 -0.29 10.86
CA CYS A 46 -10.43 0.63 10.05
C CYS A 46 -9.14 1.00 10.80
N GLY A 47 -8.41 1.98 10.30
CA GLY A 47 -7.16 2.46 10.88
C GLY A 47 -6.44 3.39 9.93
N THR A 48 -5.26 3.83 10.29
CA THR A 48 -4.39 4.63 9.41
C THR A 48 -3.35 3.78 8.71
N ASP A 49 -3.17 4.01 7.41
CA ASP A 49 -2.02 3.52 6.64
C ASP A 49 -0.88 4.54 6.73
N GLU A 50 0.23 4.13 7.35
CA GLU A 50 1.25 5.03 7.87
C GLU A 50 2.61 4.92 7.19
N TYR A 51 2.87 3.83 6.46
CA TYR A 51 4.17 3.57 5.85
C TYR A 51 4.29 4.13 4.43
N GLY A 52 5.51 4.07 3.89
CA GLY A 52 5.78 4.33 2.48
C GLY A 52 6.49 5.67 2.19
N THR A 53 6.85 5.82 0.92
CA THR A 53 7.76 6.87 0.45
C THR A 53 7.24 8.29 0.68
N ALA A 54 5.94 8.54 0.54
CA ALA A 54 5.41 9.90 0.69
C ALA A 54 5.53 10.42 2.13
N THR A 55 5.45 9.53 3.13
CA THR A 55 5.65 9.90 4.55
C THR A 55 7.12 10.27 4.76
N GLU A 56 8.06 9.47 4.24
CA GLU A 56 9.49 9.80 4.32
C GLU A 56 9.83 11.11 3.63
N MET A 57 9.27 11.35 2.44
CA MET A 57 9.55 12.58 1.70
C MET A 57 9.04 13.81 2.45
N THR A 58 7.84 13.72 3.03
CA THR A 58 7.31 14.78 3.89
C THR A 58 8.20 14.97 5.12
N ALA A 59 8.72 13.89 5.70
CA ALA A 59 9.65 13.92 6.82
C ALA A 59 10.99 14.59 6.45
N ILE A 60 11.54 14.29 5.27
CA ILE A 60 12.74 14.95 4.73
C ILE A 60 12.49 16.45 4.52
N GLU A 61 11.36 16.82 3.92
CA GLU A 61 11.01 18.21 3.64
C GLU A 61 10.81 19.04 4.92
N GLN A 62 10.21 18.44 5.95
CA GLN A 62 9.94 19.09 7.24
C GLN A 62 11.10 18.94 8.24
N ASN A 63 12.16 18.21 7.88
CA ASN A 63 13.26 17.85 8.78
C ASN A 63 12.78 17.20 10.09
N LEU A 64 11.83 16.26 9.97
CA LEU A 64 11.25 15.47 11.06
C LEU A 64 11.52 13.98 10.84
N HIS A 65 11.33 13.17 11.89
CA HIS A 65 11.23 11.73 11.72
C HIS A 65 9.82 11.34 11.22
N PRO A 66 9.66 10.37 10.29
CA PRO A 66 8.35 9.94 9.79
C PRO A 66 7.33 9.61 10.91
N LYS A 67 7.81 9.02 12.01
CA LYS A 67 7.00 8.72 13.20
C LYS A 67 6.25 9.94 13.75
N GLU A 68 6.90 11.09 13.81
CA GLU A 68 6.29 12.32 14.35
C GLU A 68 5.10 12.79 13.50
N ILE A 69 5.21 12.62 12.18
CA ILE A 69 4.14 12.98 11.23
C ILE A 69 2.95 12.05 11.40
N VAL A 70 3.17 10.73 11.44
CA VAL A 70 2.07 9.77 11.51
C VAL A 70 1.38 9.80 12.88
N ASP A 71 2.14 10.00 13.97
CA ASP A 71 1.58 10.08 15.33
C ASP A 71 0.65 11.30 15.46
N LYS A 72 1.06 12.45 14.90
CA LYS A 72 0.21 13.64 14.84
C LYS A 72 -1.01 13.43 13.96
N ASN A 73 -0.82 12.94 12.75
CA ASN A 73 -1.89 12.89 11.77
C ASN A 73 -2.91 11.79 12.06
N SER A 74 -2.52 10.66 12.65
CA SER A 74 -3.46 9.60 13.05
C SER A 74 -4.50 10.12 14.05
N VAL A 75 -4.08 10.97 15.00
CA VAL A 75 -4.99 11.66 15.93
C VAL A 75 -5.96 12.57 15.18
N ILE A 76 -5.48 13.31 14.18
CA ILE A 76 -6.34 14.19 13.36
C ILE A 76 -7.40 13.39 12.62
N HIS A 77 -7.01 12.28 11.98
CA HIS A 77 -7.95 11.37 11.31
C HIS A 77 -9.02 10.86 12.28
N LYS A 78 -8.60 10.37 13.45
CA LYS A 78 -9.53 9.87 14.47
C LYS A 78 -10.52 10.94 14.93
N ASN A 79 -10.04 12.15 15.20
CA ASN A 79 -10.89 13.28 15.61
C ASN A 79 -11.90 13.67 14.52
N ILE A 80 -11.52 13.66 13.24
CA ILE A 80 -12.44 13.91 12.13
C ILE A 80 -13.53 12.84 12.10
N TYR A 81 -13.15 11.55 12.17
CA TYR A 81 -14.11 10.46 12.12
C TYR A 81 -15.05 10.43 13.33
N ASP A 82 -14.55 10.79 14.52
CA ASP A 82 -15.36 10.92 15.73
C ASP A 82 -16.36 12.07 15.62
N TRP A 83 -15.96 13.20 15.02
CA TRP A 83 -16.86 14.32 14.77
C TRP A 83 -17.97 13.97 13.75
N PHE A 84 -17.67 13.13 12.76
CA PHE A 84 -18.67 12.55 11.85
C PHE A 84 -19.50 11.41 12.48
N GLU A 85 -19.29 11.11 13.76
CA GLU A 85 -19.91 9.99 14.47
C GLU A 85 -19.69 8.64 13.78
N ILE A 86 -18.51 8.39 13.21
CA ILE A 86 -18.20 7.10 12.60
C ILE A 86 -17.77 6.12 13.70
N HIS A 87 -18.54 5.05 13.88
CA HIS A 87 -18.33 4.11 14.98
C HIS A 87 -17.56 2.87 14.49
N PHE A 88 -16.25 2.85 14.76
CA PHE A 88 -15.42 1.67 14.59
C PHE A 88 -15.46 0.80 15.84
N ASP A 89 -15.54 -0.52 15.67
CA ASP A 89 -15.27 -1.47 16.75
C ASP A 89 -13.76 -1.51 17.07
N HIS A 90 -12.91 -1.23 16.06
CA HIS A 90 -11.49 -0.96 16.27
C HIS A 90 -10.93 -0.03 15.19
N PHE A 91 -10.12 0.94 15.62
CA PHE A 91 -9.36 1.84 14.75
C PHE A 91 -7.86 1.68 15.02
N GLY A 92 -7.16 0.97 14.14
CA GLY A 92 -5.76 0.59 14.31
C GLY A 92 -4.77 1.51 13.59
N ARG A 93 -3.49 1.15 13.67
CA ARG A 93 -2.38 1.84 12.99
C ARG A 93 -1.43 0.81 12.42
N THR A 94 -0.99 0.96 11.16
CA THR A 94 -0.06 -0.02 10.55
C THR A 94 1.35 0.02 11.16
N THR A 95 1.65 1.01 11.99
CA THR A 95 2.92 1.11 12.74
C THR A 95 2.91 0.41 14.10
N ASP A 96 1.81 -0.26 14.47
CA ASP A 96 1.75 -1.07 15.70
C ASP A 96 2.67 -2.31 15.60
N ASP A 97 3.34 -2.68 16.70
CA ASP A 97 4.27 -3.83 16.75
C ASP A 97 3.59 -5.15 16.35
N ASP A 98 2.35 -5.36 16.78
CA ASP A 98 1.56 -6.54 16.42
C ASP A 98 1.35 -6.64 14.90
N HIS A 99 1.21 -5.50 14.21
CA HIS A 99 1.09 -5.47 12.77
C HIS A 99 2.40 -5.88 12.10
N VAL A 100 3.54 -5.33 12.56
CA VAL A 100 4.88 -5.66 12.05
C VAL A 100 5.14 -7.17 12.15
N ILE A 101 4.90 -7.76 13.31
CA ILE A 101 5.14 -9.19 13.57
C ILE A 101 4.26 -10.06 12.67
N PHE A 102 2.98 -9.71 12.54
CA PHE A 102 2.02 -10.50 11.77
C PHE A 102 2.28 -10.39 10.26
N THR A 103 2.59 -9.20 9.76
CA THR A 103 2.98 -8.97 8.37
C THR A 103 4.24 -9.77 8.01
N GLN A 104 5.25 -9.77 8.89
CA GLN A 104 6.45 -10.59 8.69
C GLN A 104 6.15 -12.10 8.70
N LYS A 105 5.17 -12.54 9.48
CA LYS A 105 4.72 -13.94 9.48
C LYS A 105 4.13 -14.33 8.11
N ILE A 106 3.14 -13.57 7.62
CA ILE A 106 2.53 -13.81 6.29
C ILE A 106 3.60 -13.79 5.20
N PHE A 107 4.48 -12.79 5.23
CA PHE A 107 5.56 -12.69 4.27
C PHE A 107 6.44 -13.96 4.25
N LYS A 108 6.84 -14.47 5.43
CA LYS A 108 7.67 -15.69 5.53
C LYS A 108 6.94 -16.92 4.99
N GLU A 109 5.63 -17.03 5.16
CA GLU A 109 4.83 -18.12 4.62
C GLU A 109 4.84 -18.08 3.08
N ILE A 110 4.49 -16.94 2.48
CA ILE A 110 4.51 -16.76 1.02
C ILE A 110 5.92 -16.99 0.44
N TYR A 111 6.96 -16.54 1.15
CA TYR A 111 8.36 -16.74 0.76
C TYR A 111 8.78 -18.20 0.76
N ARG A 112 8.38 -18.98 1.77
CA ARG A 112 8.67 -20.43 1.84
C ARG A 112 7.99 -21.24 0.74
N GLU A 113 6.81 -20.79 0.31
CA GLU A 113 6.06 -21.39 -0.81
C GLU A 113 6.60 -21.00 -2.20
N ASN A 114 7.73 -20.27 -2.27
CA ASN A 114 8.40 -19.86 -3.52
C ASN A 114 7.55 -18.97 -4.45
N TYR A 115 6.65 -18.17 -3.90
CA TYR A 115 5.89 -17.17 -4.67
C TYR A 115 6.61 -15.82 -4.83
N PHE A 116 7.84 -15.70 -4.36
CA PHE A 116 8.70 -14.55 -4.61
C PHE A 116 9.83 -14.89 -5.56
N GLU A 117 10.13 -13.97 -6.48
CA GLU A 117 11.37 -13.99 -7.26
C GLU A 117 12.23 -12.76 -6.95
N GLU A 118 13.55 -12.94 -6.96
CA GLU A 118 14.48 -11.84 -6.83
C GLU A 118 14.80 -11.25 -8.21
N LYS A 119 14.72 -9.92 -8.35
CA LYS A 119 15.24 -9.21 -9.53
C LYS A 119 16.19 -8.12 -9.09
N THR A 120 17.31 -8.01 -9.82
CA THR A 120 18.26 -6.92 -9.67
C THR A 120 18.03 -5.88 -10.76
N SER A 121 18.08 -4.61 -10.39
CA SER A 121 17.96 -3.46 -11.29
C SER A 121 19.03 -2.42 -10.97
N GLU A 122 19.34 -1.57 -11.95
CA GLU A 122 20.21 -0.41 -11.77
C GLU A 122 19.36 0.84 -11.60
N GLN A 123 19.66 1.62 -10.57
CA GLN A 123 18.95 2.86 -10.23
C GLN A 123 19.96 3.93 -9.81
N TYR A 124 19.59 5.19 -9.99
CA TYR A 124 20.39 6.30 -9.48
C TYR A 124 20.28 6.39 -7.96
N PHE A 125 21.42 6.57 -7.30
CA PHE A 125 21.54 6.75 -5.87
C PHE A 125 22.23 8.08 -5.58
N CYS A 126 21.60 8.93 -4.79
CA CYS A 126 22.20 10.18 -4.34
C CYS A 126 23.03 9.92 -3.08
N LEU A 127 24.35 10.12 -3.15
CA LEU A 127 25.26 9.93 -2.01
C LEU A 127 24.97 10.90 -0.86
N LYS A 128 24.65 12.17 -1.16
CA LYS A 128 24.37 13.20 -0.16
C LYS A 128 23.03 13.02 0.54
N CYS A 129 22.01 12.59 -0.21
CA CYS A 129 20.68 12.33 0.36
C CYS A 129 20.57 10.93 0.98
N GLU A 130 21.49 10.02 0.64
CA GLU A 130 21.48 8.60 0.97
C GLU A 130 20.18 7.90 0.53
N LEU A 131 19.78 8.13 -0.72
CA LEU A 131 18.47 7.71 -1.24
C LEU A 131 18.57 7.25 -2.70
N PHE A 132 17.89 6.15 -3.03
CA PHE A 132 17.59 5.77 -4.42
C PHE A 132 16.54 6.72 -5.01
N LEU A 133 16.88 7.33 -6.15
CA LEU A 133 16.06 8.35 -6.78
C LEU A 133 15.01 7.70 -7.70
N ALA A 134 13.74 7.83 -7.31
CA ALA A 134 12.64 7.62 -8.23
C ALA A 134 12.70 8.65 -9.38
N ASP A 135 12.06 8.35 -10.51
CA ASP A 135 12.09 9.17 -11.73
C ASP A 135 11.73 10.65 -11.48
N ARG A 136 10.76 10.90 -10.60
CA ARG A 136 10.34 12.26 -10.21
C ARG A 136 11.39 13.05 -9.44
N TYR A 137 12.33 12.35 -8.78
CA TYR A 137 13.42 12.97 -8.02
C TYR A 137 14.73 13.05 -8.80
N LEU A 138 14.73 12.57 -10.04
CA LEU A 138 15.85 12.62 -10.96
C LEU A 138 15.57 13.70 -12.01
N LEU A 139 16.53 14.62 -12.16
CA LEU A 139 16.53 15.61 -13.22
C LEU A 139 17.75 15.38 -14.11
N GLY A 140 17.68 15.82 -15.36
CA GLY A 140 18.84 15.82 -16.23
C GLY A 140 18.54 16.45 -17.59
N THR A 141 19.54 16.41 -18.46
CA THR A 141 19.44 16.87 -19.82
C THR A 141 18.77 15.81 -20.70
N CYS A 142 17.67 16.21 -21.35
CA CYS A 142 16.90 15.39 -22.28
C CYS A 142 17.78 14.87 -23.42
N PRO A 143 17.83 13.55 -23.69
CA PRO A 143 18.61 13.02 -24.79
C PRO A 143 18.04 13.41 -26.17
N SER A 144 16.76 13.77 -26.25
CA SER A 144 16.05 14.09 -27.49
C SER A 144 16.14 15.58 -27.87
N CYS A 145 15.79 16.50 -26.96
CA CYS A 145 15.71 17.94 -27.26
C CYS A 145 16.75 18.80 -26.51
N SER A 146 17.62 18.20 -25.71
CA SER A 146 18.64 18.88 -24.89
C SER A 146 18.11 19.84 -23.82
N SER A 147 16.82 19.80 -23.49
CA SER A 147 16.28 20.49 -22.31
C SER A 147 16.97 20.02 -21.02
N GLU A 148 17.46 20.94 -20.18
CA GLU A 148 18.19 20.64 -18.93
C GLU A 148 17.31 20.21 -17.75
N ARG A 149 15.99 20.11 -17.97
CA ARG A 149 14.97 19.91 -16.93
C ARG A 149 14.11 18.67 -17.17
N ALA A 150 14.60 17.70 -17.94
CA ALA A 150 13.89 16.44 -18.13
C ALA A 150 13.89 15.63 -16.83
N ARG A 151 12.76 14.95 -16.56
CA ARG A 151 12.60 14.01 -15.45
C ARG A 151 13.02 12.60 -15.88
N GLY A 152 13.17 11.69 -14.91
CA GLY A 152 13.56 10.31 -15.18
C GLY A 152 12.57 9.50 -16.02
N ASP A 153 11.33 9.99 -16.16
CA ASP A 153 10.20 9.35 -16.86
C ASP A 153 9.79 10.11 -18.14
N GLN A 154 9.89 11.44 -18.13
CA GLN A 154 9.42 12.27 -19.24
C GLN A 154 10.15 13.61 -19.33
N CYS A 155 10.37 14.09 -20.55
CA CYS A 155 10.74 15.48 -20.83
C CYS A 155 9.48 16.31 -21.10
N ASP A 156 9.17 17.26 -20.21
CA ASP A 156 7.97 18.10 -20.34
C ASP A 156 8.05 19.09 -21.53
N ASP A 157 9.25 19.39 -22.03
CA ASP A 157 9.44 20.38 -23.10
C ASP A 157 9.24 19.78 -24.51
N CYS A 158 9.53 18.50 -24.73
CA CYS A 158 9.31 17.84 -26.03
C CYS A 158 8.38 16.61 -25.97
N GLY A 159 7.91 16.22 -24.79
CA GLY A 159 7.02 15.08 -24.58
C GLY A 159 7.70 13.71 -24.69
N TYR A 160 9.02 13.64 -24.90
CA TYR A 160 9.76 12.38 -25.01
C TYR A 160 9.69 11.57 -23.70
N LEU A 161 9.34 10.30 -23.80
CA LEU A 161 9.38 9.35 -22.67
C LEU A 161 10.83 8.92 -22.45
N VAL A 162 11.41 9.41 -21.36
CA VAL A 162 12.82 9.21 -21.01
C VAL A 162 12.93 7.93 -20.18
N LYS A 163 13.99 7.15 -20.40
CA LYS A 163 14.43 6.20 -19.37
C LYS A 163 15.45 6.88 -18.49
N ALA A 164 15.30 6.76 -17.17
CA ALA A 164 16.17 7.41 -16.19
C ALA A 164 17.67 7.34 -16.54
N LEU A 165 18.18 6.15 -16.86
CA LEU A 165 19.60 5.91 -17.20
C LEU A 165 20.06 6.54 -18.53
N GLU A 166 19.15 7.04 -19.37
CA GLU A 166 19.46 7.75 -20.62
C GLU A 166 19.61 9.27 -20.41
N LEU A 167 19.28 9.80 -19.22
CA LEU A 167 19.50 11.21 -18.90
C LEU A 167 20.99 11.56 -18.89
N LYS A 168 21.33 12.64 -19.57
CA LYS A 168 22.68 13.23 -19.52
C LYS A 168 22.77 14.18 -18.33
N LEU A 169 23.94 14.26 -17.69
CA LEU A 169 24.18 15.13 -16.53
C LEU A 169 23.08 15.00 -15.44
N PRO A 170 22.82 13.76 -14.95
CA PRO A 170 21.78 13.54 -13.97
C PRO A 170 22.06 14.33 -12.69
N LYS A 171 21.00 14.86 -12.07
CA LYS A 171 21.05 15.59 -10.81
C LYS A 171 19.92 15.13 -9.90
N CYS A 172 20.22 15.03 -8.61
CA CYS A 172 19.21 14.86 -7.59
C CYS A 172 18.37 16.14 -7.49
N SER A 173 17.06 16.04 -7.68
CA SER A 173 16.15 17.19 -7.55
C SER A 173 16.16 17.82 -6.14
N ILE A 174 16.51 17.04 -5.11
CA ILE A 174 16.50 17.43 -3.69
C ILE A 174 17.74 18.25 -3.35
N CYS A 175 18.95 17.70 -3.54
CA CYS A 175 20.20 18.33 -3.10
C CYS A 175 21.05 18.92 -4.24
N LYS A 176 20.61 18.74 -5.49
CA LYS A 176 21.27 19.20 -6.74
C LYS A 176 22.61 18.54 -7.09
N GLU A 177 23.09 17.59 -6.28
CA GLU A 177 24.30 16.82 -6.57
C GLU A 177 24.08 15.77 -7.66
N GLU A 178 25.17 15.36 -8.32
CA GLU A 178 25.19 14.26 -9.27
C GLU A 178 25.02 12.90 -8.54
N PRO A 179 24.02 12.08 -8.93
CA PRO A 179 23.84 10.76 -8.38
C PRO A 179 24.74 9.72 -9.08
N VAL A 180 24.97 8.59 -8.42
CA VAL A 180 25.73 7.46 -8.97
C VAL A 180 24.79 6.30 -9.29
N ILE A 181 25.10 5.50 -10.30
CA ILE A 181 24.34 4.28 -10.58
C ILE A 181 24.71 3.21 -9.54
N ARG A 182 23.71 2.60 -8.91
CA ARG A 182 23.87 1.45 -8.02
C ARG A 182 22.91 0.33 -8.39
N LYS A 183 23.37 -0.90 -8.20
CA LYS A 183 22.52 -2.08 -8.28
C LYS A 183 21.72 -2.21 -7.00
N THR A 184 20.43 -2.49 -7.14
CA THR A 184 19.54 -2.84 -6.03
C THR A 184 18.72 -4.06 -6.42
N LYS A 185 18.46 -4.92 -5.44
CA LYS A 185 17.64 -6.13 -5.61
C LYS A 185 16.32 -5.99 -4.88
N HIS A 186 15.27 -6.56 -5.45
CA HIS A 186 13.93 -6.55 -4.89
C HIS A 186 13.27 -7.91 -5.03
N LEU A 187 12.40 -8.25 -4.07
CA LEU A 187 11.51 -9.40 -4.17
C LEU A 187 10.21 -9.01 -4.87
N TYR A 188 9.81 -9.83 -5.84
CA TYR A 188 8.61 -9.65 -6.64
C TYR A 188 7.65 -10.81 -6.40
N LEU A 189 6.42 -10.49 -6.00
CA LEU A 189 5.35 -11.48 -5.86
C LEU A 189 4.94 -11.96 -7.25
N ARG A 190 5.00 -13.27 -7.47
CA ARG A 190 4.68 -13.98 -8.73
C ARG A 190 3.18 -14.08 -8.99
N LEU A 191 2.55 -12.93 -9.25
CA LEU A 191 1.12 -12.88 -9.57
C LEU A 191 0.75 -13.68 -10.83
N ASP A 192 1.72 -13.92 -11.72
CA ASP A 192 1.59 -14.81 -12.87
C ASP A 192 1.23 -16.24 -12.45
N LEU A 193 1.87 -16.75 -11.40
CA LEU A 193 1.63 -18.10 -10.86
C LEU A 193 0.32 -18.19 -10.06
N LEU A 194 -0.12 -17.07 -9.49
CA LEU A 194 -1.31 -16.99 -8.63
C LEU A 194 -2.59 -16.68 -9.41
N LYS A 195 -2.47 -16.27 -10.68
CA LYS A 195 -3.58 -15.88 -11.55
C LYS A 195 -4.73 -16.90 -11.60
N PRO A 196 -4.51 -18.24 -11.70
CA PRO A 196 -5.61 -19.20 -11.70
C PRO A 196 -6.45 -19.18 -10.42
N GLN A 197 -5.80 -19.11 -9.25
CA GLN A 197 -6.47 -19.07 -7.94
C GLN A 197 -7.24 -17.76 -7.75
N ILE A 198 -6.62 -16.63 -8.12
CA ILE A 198 -7.26 -15.31 -8.06
C ILE A 198 -8.48 -15.26 -8.98
N LYS A 199 -8.38 -15.83 -10.19
CA LYS A 199 -9.50 -15.90 -11.13
C LYS A 199 -10.67 -16.68 -10.55
N LYS A 200 -10.39 -17.87 -9.99
CA LYS A 200 -11.41 -18.68 -9.32
C LYS A 200 -12.08 -17.92 -8.16
N PHE A 201 -11.29 -17.23 -7.34
CA PHE A 201 -11.82 -16.39 -6.25
C PHE A 201 -12.78 -15.30 -6.77
N ILE A 202 -12.41 -14.59 -7.84
CA ILE A 202 -13.26 -13.56 -8.45
C ILE A 202 -14.54 -14.18 -8.99
N GLU A 203 -14.47 -15.30 -9.73
CA GLU A 203 -15.64 -15.99 -10.29
C GLU A 203 -16.62 -16.44 -9.19
N GLU A 204 -16.11 -16.93 -8.06
CA GLU A 204 -16.93 -17.41 -6.95
C GLU A 204 -17.56 -16.31 -6.10
N LYS A 205 -16.86 -15.18 -5.91
CA LYS A 205 -17.25 -14.16 -4.92
C LYS A 205 -17.83 -12.89 -5.54
N SER A 206 -17.47 -12.58 -6.78
CA SER A 206 -17.74 -11.26 -7.36
C SER A 206 -19.21 -10.98 -7.58
N GLU A 207 -20.09 -11.99 -7.66
CA GLU A 207 -21.53 -11.80 -7.90
C GLU A 207 -22.20 -10.85 -6.89
N SER A 208 -21.69 -10.80 -5.66
CA SER A 208 -22.19 -9.91 -4.61
C SER A 208 -21.57 -8.50 -4.59
N TRP A 209 -20.59 -8.24 -5.47
CA TRP A 209 -19.87 -6.96 -5.51
C TRP A 209 -20.66 -5.91 -6.30
N SER A 210 -20.31 -4.64 -6.10
CA SER A 210 -20.82 -3.55 -6.94
C SER A 210 -20.40 -3.75 -8.41
N ASP A 211 -21.23 -3.33 -9.36
CA ASP A 211 -20.98 -3.51 -10.80
C ASP A 211 -19.64 -2.93 -11.25
N ASN A 212 -19.27 -1.76 -10.71
CA ASN A 212 -17.98 -1.14 -10.99
C ASN A 212 -16.81 -1.98 -10.48
N ALA A 213 -16.91 -2.54 -9.27
CA ALA A 213 -15.85 -3.39 -8.72
C ALA A 213 -15.72 -4.71 -9.51
N LYS A 214 -16.84 -5.33 -9.89
CA LYS A 214 -16.87 -6.52 -10.77
C LYS A 214 -16.17 -6.22 -12.09
N ALA A 215 -16.54 -5.12 -12.75
CA ALA A 215 -15.98 -4.74 -14.04
C ALA A 215 -14.46 -4.50 -13.96
N ILE A 216 -13.99 -3.78 -12.93
CA ILE A 216 -12.56 -3.53 -12.72
C ILE A 216 -11.81 -4.84 -12.45
N ALA A 217 -12.30 -5.67 -11.53
CA ALA A 217 -11.65 -6.94 -11.21
C ALA A 217 -11.57 -7.88 -12.42
N ASN A 218 -12.66 -7.98 -13.19
CA ASN A 218 -12.71 -8.76 -14.42
C ASN A 218 -11.78 -8.20 -15.51
N HIS A 219 -11.65 -6.87 -15.62
CA HIS A 219 -10.67 -6.28 -16.52
C HIS A 219 -9.24 -6.69 -16.14
N TRP A 220 -8.87 -6.50 -14.86
CA TRP A 220 -7.51 -6.79 -14.38
C TRP A 220 -7.14 -8.27 -14.47
N ILE A 221 -8.03 -9.19 -14.11
CA ILE A 221 -7.73 -10.63 -14.15
C ILE A 221 -7.59 -11.17 -15.59
N ASN A 222 -8.17 -10.47 -16.57
CA ASN A 222 -8.02 -10.83 -17.99
C ASN A 222 -6.72 -10.29 -18.62
N LEU A 223 -6.01 -9.37 -17.94
CA LEU A 223 -4.67 -8.94 -18.35
C LEU A 223 -3.61 -9.98 -17.96
N ASP A 224 -2.43 -9.88 -18.56
CA ASP A 224 -1.26 -10.62 -18.08
C ASP A 224 -0.80 -10.05 -16.74
N LEU A 225 -0.94 -10.87 -15.69
CA LEU A 225 -0.48 -10.51 -14.36
C LEU A 225 1.02 -10.77 -14.29
N HIS A 226 1.80 -9.70 -14.30
CA HIS A 226 3.24 -9.77 -14.10
C HIS A 226 3.60 -9.69 -12.62
N SER A 227 4.77 -10.21 -12.27
CA SER A 227 5.28 -10.11 -10.91
C SER A 227 5.42 -8.66 -10.46
N ARG A 228 5.08 -8.37 -9.20
CA ARG A 228 5.08 -7.01 -8.64
C ARG A 228 6.06 -6.91 -7.49
N SER A 229 6.91 -5.87 -7.50
CA SER A 229 7.90 -5.64 -6.44
C SER A 229 7.20 -5.33 -5.11
N MET A 230 7.47 -6.16 -4.10
CA MET A 230 6.94 -6.04 -2.74
C MET A 230 7.97 -5.54 -1.73
N THR A 231 9.11 -5.03 -2.19
CA THR A 231 10.15 -4.45 -1.34
C THR A 231 10.53 -3.06 -1.83
N ARG A 232 11.01 -2.19 -0.95
CA ARG A 232 11.43 -0.83 -1.28
C ARG A 232 12.72 -0.46 -0.57
N ASP A 233 13.49 0.39 -1.23
CA ASP A 233 14.63 1.10 -0.66
C ASP A 233 14.14 2.44 -0.13
N LEU A 234 14.05 2.54 1.19
CA LEU A 234 13.56 3.75 1.88
C LEU A 234 14.64 4.25 2.83
N LYS A 235 14.85 5.57 2.90
CA LYS A 235 15.97 6.18 3.62
C LYS A 235 15.86 5.97 5.12
N TYR A 236 14.70 6.25 5.70
CA TYR A 236 14.44 6.04 7.13
C TYR A 236 14.00 4.61 7.43
N ARG A 237 13.97 3.73 6.42
CA ARG A 237 13.40 2.38 6.52
C ARG A 237 11.98 2.44 7.11
N TRP A 238 11.19 3.43 6.69
CA TRP A 238 9.84 3.64 7.20
C TRP A 238 8.84 2.67 6.56
N GLY A 239 8.88 1.43 7.04
CA GLY A 239 8.07 0.30 6.59
C GLY A 239 8.35 -0.95 7.44
N VAL A 240 7.56 -2.00 7.24
CA VAL A 240 7.84 -3.31 7.87
C VAL A 240 9.13 -3.89 7.29
N GLY A 241 10.13 -4.17 8.14
CA GLY A 241 11.39 -4.75 7.69
C GLY A 241 11.23 -6.13 7.03
N VAL A 242 12.00 -6.41 5.98
CA VAL A 242 11.94 -7.67 5.23
C VAL A 242 12.74 -8.76 5.97
N PRO A 243 12.13 -9.86 6.42
CA PRO A 243 12.80 -10.83 7.29
C PRO A 243 13.53 -11.93 6.48
N VAL A 244 14.40 -11.52 5.56
CA VAL A 244 15.20 -12.40 4.67
C VAL A 244 16.64 -11.89 4.61
N GLU A 245 17.60 -12.81 4.58
CA GLU A 245 19.02 -12.49 4.46
C GLU A 245 19.32 -11.71 3.18
N GLY A 246 20.10 -10.64 3.30
CA GLY A 246 20.44 -9.72 2.21
C GLY A 246 19.35 -8.69 1.87
N PHE A 247 18.33 -8.56 2.72
CA PHE A 247 17.26 -7.55 2.63
C PHE A 247 17.15 -6.69 3.92
N GLU A 248 18.17 -6.66 4.76
CA GLU A 248 18.20 -5.99 6.07
C GLU A 248 17.99 -4.47 5.97
N ASP A 249 18.39 -3.89 4.84
CA ASP A 249 18.24 -2.46 4.56
C ASP A 249 16.95 -2.12 3.78
N LYS A 250 16.04 -3.09 3.64
CA LYS A 250 14.82 -2.96 2.85
C LYS A 250 13.58 -3.14 3.70
N VAL A 251 12.50 -2.52 3.24
CA VAL A 251 11.18 -2.66 3.83
C VAL A 251 10.19 -3.24 2.83
N LEU A 252 9.14 -3.85 3.35
CA LEU A 252 7.99 -4.26 2.56
C LEU A 252 7.31 -3.04 1.96
N TYR A 253 6.89 -3.18 0.72
CA TYR A 253 6.14 -2.15 0.04
C TYR A 253 4.77 -1.99 0.70
N VAL A 254 4.30 -0.74 0.86
CA VAL A 254 3.03 -0.44 1.56
C VAL A 254 1.81 -1.20 1.01
N TRP A 255 1.81 -1.54 -0.28
CA TRP A 255 0.70 -2.31 -0.86
C TRP A 255 0.74 -3.81 -0.53
N PHE A 256 1.79 -4.28 0.11
CA PHE A 256 1.87 -5.61 0.71
C PHE A 256 1.28 -5.59 2.12
N ASP A 257 1.72 -4.69 2.99
CA ASP A 257 1.35 -4.71 4.41
C ASP A 257 0.03 -4.00 4.74
N ALA A 258 -0.33 -2.91 4.06
CA ALA A 258 -1.56 -2.16 4.33
C ALA A 258 -2.83 -3.05 4.38
N PRO A 259 -3.11 -3.96 3.42
CA PRO A 259 -4.30 -4.81 3.52
C PRO A 259 -4.21 -5.87 4.63
N ILE A 260 -3.00 -6.26 5.07
CA ILE A 260 -2.80 -7.10 6.26
C ILE A 260 -3.24 -6.36 7.54
N GLY A 261 -3.25 -5.02 7.50
CA GLY A 261 -3.80 -4.15 8.53
C GLY A 261 -5.18 -4.62 9.01
N TYR A 262 -6.09 -4.94 8.08
CA TYR A 262 -7.44 -5.41 8.42
C TYR A 262 -7.43 -6.66 9.31
N LEU A 263 -6.55 -7.64 9.03
CA LEU A 263 -6.43 -8.86 9.81
C LEU A 263 -5.90 -8.55 11.21
N THR A 264 -4.84 -7.74 11.29
CA THR A 264 -4.18 -7.39 12.55
C THR A 264 -5.09 -6.56 13.48
N PHE A 265 -5.84 -5.62 12.92
CA PHE A 265 -6.80 -4.80 13.64
C PHE A 265 -8.00 -5.63 14.10
N THR A 266 -8.47 -6.55 13.27
CA THR A 266 -9.52 -7.51 13.65
C THR A 266 -9.06 -8.42 14.78
N LYS A 267 -7.81 -8.91 14.73
CA LYS A 267 -7.22 -9.73 15.79
C LYS A 267 -7.13 -8.97 17.11
N LYS A 268 -6.72 -7.71 17.08
CA LYS A 268 -6.69 -6.84 18.27
C LYS A 268 -8.09 -6.56 18.83
N CYS A 269 -9.08 -6.42 17.95
CA CYS A 269 -10.49 -6.24 18.31
C CYS A 269 -11.09 -7.48 19.00
N LEU A 270 -10.85 -8.67 18.45
CA LEU A 270 -11.55 -9.90 18.84
C LEU A 270 -10.77 -10.80 19.80
N LYS A 271 -9.45 -10.64 19.88
CA LYS A 271 -8.56 -11.44 20.74
C LYS A 271 -8.79 -12.95 20.50
N GLU A 272 -9.17 -13.70 21.53
CA GLU A 272 -9.42 -15.14 21.47
C GLU A 272 -10.55 -15.55 20.50
N GLU A 273 -11.49 -14.65 20.20
CA GLU A 273 -12.57 -14.94 19.23
C GLU A 273 -12.11 -14.83 17.77
N TYR A 274 -10.91 -14.32 17.50
CA TYR A 274 -10.45 -13.95 16.16
C TYR A 274 -10.59 -15.08 15.13
N ASP A 275 -9.96 -16.23 15.38
CA ASP A 275 -9.93 -17.34 14.41
C ASP A 275 -11.37 -17.83 14.13
N SER A 276 -12.13 -18.11 15.19
CA SER A 276 -13.52 -18.55 15.08
C SER A 276 -14.45 -17.54 14.38
N PHE A 277 -14.10 -16.25 14.42
CA PHE A 277 -14.88 -15.20 13.79
C PHE A 277 -14.54 -15.09 12.31
N VAL A 278 -13.25 -15.02 11.98
CA VAL A 278 -12.78 -14.84 10.59
C VAL A 278 -13.19 -16.02 9.72
N ASP A 279 -13.13 -17.24 10.25
CA ASP A 279 -13.51 -18.47 9.52
C ASP A 279 -15.00 -18.54 9.14
N ASP A 280 -15.89 -17.87 9.89
CA ASP A 280 -17.35 -17.92 9.73
C ASP A 280 -17.98 -16.54 9.40
N CYS A 281 -17.15 -15.58 8.99
CA CYS A 281 -17.63 -14.24 8.64
C CYS A 281 -17.72 -14.01 7.13
N VAL A 282 -18.64 -13.12 6.76
CA VAL A 282 -18.66 -12.52 5.43
C VAL A 282 -17.97 -11.17 5.50
N TRP A 283 -16.98 -10.98 4.61
CA TRP A 283 -16.24 -9.73 4.48
C TRP A 283 -17.02 -8.74 3.60
N TYR A 284 -17.17 -7.52 4.09
CA TYR A 284 -17.67 -6.36 3.34
C TYR A 284 -16.60 -5.29 3.36
N GLN A 285 -16.05 -4.95 2.19
CA GLN A 285 -14.93 -4.02 2.07
C GLN A 285 -15.38 -2.76 1.31
N PHE A 286 -15.40 -1.62 2.00
CA PHE A 286 -15.80 -0.32 1.46
C PHE A 286 -14.57 0.48 1.07
N MET A 287 -14.48 0.84 -0.22
CA MET A 287 -13.29 1.48 -0.78
C MET A 287 -13.60 2.31 -2.02
N GLY A 288 -12.69 3.22 -2.37
CA GLY A 288 -12.69 3.88 -3.67
C GLY A 288 -12.32 2.91 -4.81
N LYS A 289 -12.76 3.22 -6.04
CA LYS A 289 -12.54 2.37 -7.23
C LYS A 289 -11.06 2.03 -7.48
N ASP A 290 -10.15 2.94 -7.14
CA ASP A 290 -8.72 2.79 -7.38
C ASP A 290 -8.09 1.70 -6.47
N ASN A 291 -8.76 1.36 -5.36
CA ASN A 291 -8.34 0.30 -4.45
C ASN A 291 -8.82 -1.10 -4.86
N VAL A 292 -9.73 -1.21 -5.85
CA VAL A 292 -10.32 -2.50 -6.26
C VAL A 292 -9.25 -3.50 -6.69
N PRO A 293 -8.27 -3.18 -7.58
CA PRO A 293 -7.27 -4.16 -8.00
C PRO A 293 -6.44 -4.71 -6.84
N PHE A 294 -6.19 -3.89 -5.82
CA PHE A 294 -5.44 -4.31 -4.64
C PHE A 294 -6.23 -5.31 -3.79
N HIS A 295 -7.55 -5.12 -3.67
CA HIS A 295 -8.41 -5.99 -2.86
C HIS A 295 -9.00 -7.18 -3.64
N SER A 296 -8.98 -7.15 -4.97
CA SER A 296 -9.47 -8.25 -5.81
C SER A 296 -8.35 -9.11 -6.42
N ILE A 297 -7.13 -8.58 -6.52
CA ILE A 297 -5.98 -9.28 -7.13
C ILE A 297 -4.85 -9.47 -6.13
N ILE A 298 -4.28 -8.38 -5.63
CA ILE A 298 -3.01 -8.45 -4.86
C ILE A 298 -3.23 -9.12 -3.52
N PHE A 299 -4.15 -8.62 -2.70
CA PHE A 299 -4.40 -9.16 -1.37
C PHE A 299 -4.96 -10.59 -1.40
N PRO A 300 -5.93 -10.95 -2.26
CA PRO A 300 -6.32 -12.35 -2.43
C PRO A 300 -5.19 -13.24 -2.96
N GLY A 301 -4.24 -12.71 -3.74
CA GLY A 301 -3.06 -13.46 -4.15
C GLY A 301 -2.04 -13.67 -3.03
N MET A 302 -2.14 -12.93 -1.93
CA MET A 302 -1.28 -13.07 -0.75
C MET A 302 -1.84 -14.02 0.30
N LEU A 303 -3.15 -14.30 0.28
CA LEU A 303 -3.87 -15.16 1.22
C LEU A 303 -4.06 -16.56 0.63
#